data_AF-A0A2P6NPP8-F1
#
_entry.id   AF-A0A2P6NPP8-F1
#
_cell.length_a   1.000
_cell.length_b   1.000
_cell.length_c   1.000
_cell.angle_alpha   90.00
_cell.angle_beta   90.00
_cell.angle_gamma   90.00
#
_symmetry.space_group_name_H-M   'P 1'
#
loop_
_entity.id
_entity.type
_entity.pdbx_description
1 polymer ?
#
loop_
_entity_poly.entity_id
_entity_poly.type
_entity_poly.pdbx_seq_one_letter_code
_entity_poly.pdbx_strand_id
1 'polypeptide(L)'
;MDDDQHFITTARWVSACPITSLEQREPFLLEVDEDNQIAVIKVNEDYYAIRNSCPHTGGPLHMGDIEDFPTPCNEEGEEKPAIVCPWHAWTFFLHNGLQVDVPQEEGGEKIETFETKLKDGHIMVKVTTKKAVDF
;
A
#
# COMPACT_ATOMS: atom_id res chain seq x y z
N MET A 1 36.65 8.63 -3.23
CA MET A 1 36.13 8.23 -4.56
C MET A 1 34.64 8.16 -4.33
N ASP A 2 34.00 9.32 -4.33
CA ASP A 2 32.56 9.43 -4.16
C ASP A 2 31.95 9.05 -5.50
N ASP A 3 31.29 7.89 -5.51
CA ASP A 3 30.53 7.41 -6.65
C ASP A 3 29.20 8.17 -6.62
N ASP A 4 29.17 9.34 -7.26
CA ASP A 4 27.96 10.17 -7.41
C ASP A 4 26.97 9.46 -8.34
N GLN A 5 26.35 8.39 -7.85
CA GLN A 5 25.28 7.70 -8.54
C GLN A 5 24.09 8.65 -8.70
N HIS A 6 23.80 8.98 -9.95
CA HIS A 6 22.62 9.74 -10.31
C HIS A 6 21.47 8.75 -10.50
N PHE A 7 20.30 9.07 -9.93
CA PHE A 7 19.10 8.25 -10.07
C PHE A 7 18.08 8.96 -10.94
N ILE A 8 17.52 8.24 -11.92
CA ILE A 8 16.33 8.70 -12.64
C ILE A 8 15.11 8.03 -12.03
N THR A 9 14.13 8.85 -11.68
CA THR A 9 12.85 8.42 -11.16
C THR A 9 11.83 8.36 -12.31
N THR A 10 11.24 7.20 -12.55
CA THR A 10 10.22 7.04 -13.61
C THR A 10 8.95 6.41 -13.04
N ALA A 11 7.79 6.95 -13.46
CA ALA A 11 6.49 6.39 -13.10
C ALA A 11 5.94 5.52 -14.25
N ARG A 12 5.40 4.34 -13.92
CA ARG A 12 4.78 3.42 -14.87
C ARG A 12 3.61 2.68 -14.25
N TRP A 13 2.72 2.16 -15.10
CA TRP A 13 1.67 1.24 -14.68
C TRP A 13 2.16 -0.19 -14.77
N VAL A 14 2.03 -0.96 -13.68
CA VAL A 14 2.35 -2.38 -13.61
C VAL A 14 1.06 -3.16 -13.39
N SER A 15 0.91 -4.29 -14.08
CA SER A 15 -0.24 -5.18 -13.87
C SER A 15 -0.01 -5.97 -12.59
N ALA A 16 -0.96 -5.89 -11.65
CA ALA A 16 -0.93 -6.68 -10.42
C ALA A 16 -1.45 -8.10 -10.70
N CYS A 17 -2.74 -8.19 -11.05
CA CYS A 17 -3.43 -9.45 -11.28
C CYS A 17 -4.72 -9.21 -12.10
N PRO A 18 -5.30 -10.26 -12.70
CA PRO A 18 -6.67 -10.21 -13.21
C PRO A 18 -7.66 -9.90 -12.09
N ILE A 19 -8.69 -9.12 -12.37
CA ILE A 19 -9.77 -8.81 -11.39
C ILE A 19 -10.44 -10.06 -10.83
N THR A 20 -10.46 -11.15 -11.62
CA THR A 20 -11.05 -12.44 -11.25
C THR A 20 -10.21 -13.22 -10.24
N SER A 21 -8.95 -12.83 -10.03
CA SER A 21 -8.02 -13.48 -9.11
C SER A 21 -7.87 -12.73 -7.79
N LEU A 22 -8.51 -11.56 -7.65
CA LEU A 22 -8.44 -10.74 -6.45
C LEU A 22 -9.67 -10.98 -5.59
N GLU A 23 -9.49 -11.74 -4.51
CA GLU A 23 -10.56 -12.07 -3.56
C GLU A 23 -10.87 -10.88 -2.63
N GLN A 24 -12.08 -10.85 -2.07
CA GLN A 24 -12.48 -9.79 -1.15
C GLN A 24 -11.68 -9.90 0.14
N ARG A 25 -11.08 -8.78 0.57
CA ARG A 25 -10.33 -8.67 1.82
C ARG A 25 -9.13 -9.61 1.95
N GLU A 26 -8.65 -10.17 0.83
CA GLU A 26 -7.41 -10.95 0.81
C GLU A 26 -6.34 -10.16 0.04
N PRO A 27 -5.24 -9.76 0.70
CA PRO A 27 -4.18 -9.03 0.00
C PRO A 27 -3.46 -9.90 -1.02
N PHE A 28 -3.34 -9.39 -2.24
CA PHE A 28 -2.47 -9.93 -3.28
C PHE A 28 -1.10 -9.24 -3.23
N LEU A 29 -0.02 -10.02 -3.16
CA LEU A 29 1.35 -9.49 -3.23
C LEU A 29 1.75 -9.22 -4.68
N LEU A 30 1.99 -7.95 -5.01
CA LEU A 30 2.66 -7.53 -6.23
C LEU A 30 4.15 -7.25 -5.92
N GLU A 31 5.03 -8.04 -6.52
CA GLU A 31 6.48 -7.82 -6.50
C GLU A 31 6.90 -7.02 -7.74
N VAL A 32 7.28 -5.75 -7.55
CA VAL A 32 7.74 -4.88 -8.66
C VAL A 32 9.24 -5.05 -8.91
N ASP A 33 10.01 -5.08 -7.81
CA ASP A 33 11.44 -5.34 -7.72
C ASP A 33 11.81 -5.66 -6.25
N GLU A 34 13.10 -5.80 -5.93
CA GLU A 34 13.60 -6.20 -4.61
C GLU A 34 13.17 -5.25 -3.48
N ASP A 35 12.99 -3.95 -3.76
CA ASP A 35 12.68 -2.92 -2.75
C ASP A 35 11.21 -2.48 -2.77
N ASN A 36 10.49 -2.80 -3.85
CA ASN A 36 9.12 -2.34 -4.12
C ASN A 36 8.13 -3.51 -4.16
N GLN A 37 7.79 -4.00 -2.98
CA GLN A 37 6.66 -4.91 -2.78
C GLN A 37 5.40 -4.14 -2.38
N ILE A 38 4.26 -4.50 -2.96
CA ILE A 38 2.98 -3.80 -2.80
C ILE A 38 1.90 -4.82 -2.46
N ALA A 39 1.11 -4.56 -1.43
CA ALA A 39 -0.11 -5.30 -1.16
C ALA A 39 -1.27 -4.64 -1.91
N VAL A 40 -1.97 -5.42 -2.74
CA VAL A 40 -3.15 -4.99 -3.50
C VAL A 40 -4.38 -5.65 -2.89
N ILE A 41 -5.37 -4.86 -2.49
CA ILE A 41 -6.51 -5.32 -1.71
C ILE A 41 -7.79 -4.88 -2.42
N LYS A 42 -8.77 -5.79 -2.51
CA LYS A 42 -10.13 -5.46 -2.91
C LYS A 42 -11.03 -5.37 -1.69
N VAL A 43 -11.75 -4.27 -1.55
CA VAL A 43 -12.84 -4.14 -0.56
C VAL A 43 -14.04 -3.54 -1.27
N ASN A 44 -15.15 -4.28 -1.30
CA ASN A 44 -16.33 -3.93 -2.08
C ASN A 44 -15.97 -3.72 -3.57
N GLU A 45 -16.26 -2.55 -4.12
CA GLU A 45 -15.95 -2.19 -5.52
C GLU A 45 -14.62 -1.42 -5.66
N ASP A 46 -13.93 -1.16 -4.54
CA ASP A 46 -12.69 -0.40 -4.51
C ASP A 46 -11.45 -1.29 -4.50
N TYR A 47 -10.37 -0.76 -5.06
CA TYR A 47 -9.05 -1.39 -5.10
C TYR A 47 -8.01 -0.49 -4.45
N TYR A 48 -7.34 -1.03 -3.45
CA TYR A 48 -6.31 -0.35 -2.70
C TYR A 48 -4.96 -0.96 -3.03
N ALA A 49 -3.93 -0.13 -3.04
CA ALA A 49 -2.54 -0.58 -3.16
C ALA A 49 -1.69 0.17 -2.16
N ILE A 50 -0.96 -0.57 -1.33
CA ILE A 50 -0.15 -0.04 -0.24
C ILE A 50 1.23 -0.70 -0.21
N ARG A 51 2.23 -0.02 0.35
CA ARG A 51 3.57 -0.61 0.52
C ARG A 51 3.47 -1.86 1.39
N ASN A 52 4.08 -2.96 0.96
CA ASN A 52 4.12 -4.23 1.72
C ASN A 52 5.23 -4.22 2.79
N SER A 53 5.29 -3.17 3.61
CA SER A 53 6.28 -3.11 4.70
C SER A 53 5.78 -2.18 5.79
N CYS A 54 5.53 -2.75 6.97
CA CYS A 54 5.13 -2.00 8.14
C CYS A 54 6.30 -1.13 8.65
N PRO A 55 6.12 0.18 8.84
CA PRO A 55 7.18 1.11 9.25
C PRO A 55 7.73 0.82 10.65
N HIS A 56 7.02 0.02 11.47
CA HIS A 56 7.51 -0.39 12.79
C HIS A 56 8.80 -1.21 12.71
N THR A 57 8.75 -2.37 12.08
CA THR A 57 9.85 -3.36 12.06
C THR A 57 10.01 -4.07 10.71
N GLY A 58 9.28 -3.63 9.67
CA GLY A 58 9.35 -4.21 8.32
C GLY A 58 8.32 -5.30 8.04
N GLY A 59 7.28 -5.43 8.86
CA GLY A 59 6.30 -6.51 8.76
C GLY A 59 5.59 -6.60 7.40
N PRO A 60 5.37 -7.82 6.87
CA PRO A 60 4.78 -8.05 5.56
C PRO A 60 3.27 -7.82 5.60
N LEU A 61 2.84 -6.61 5.24
CA LEU A 61 1.44 -6.21 5.33
C LEU A 61 0.51 -7.07 4.47
N HIS A 62 0.95 -7.65 3.35
CA HIS A 62 0.12 -8.54 2.54
C HIS A 62 -0.32 -9.83 3.27
N MET A 63 0.30 -10.17 4.41
CA MET A 63 -0.15 -11.27 5.27
C MET A 63 -1.04 -10.81 6.43
N GLY A 64 -1.45 -9.53 6.43
CA GLY A 64 -2.31 -8.94 7.44
C GLY A 64 -3.80 -9.09 7.11
N ASP A 65 -4.61 -9.07 8.15
CA ASP A 65 -6.07 -9.11 8.04
C ASP A 65 -6.64 -7.74 7.68
N ILE A 66 -7.78 -7.73 6.98
CA ILE A 66 -8.51 -6.51 6.60
C ILE A 66 -9.74 -6.34 7.49
N GLU A 67 -9.71 -5.32 8.33
CA GLU A 67 -10.74 -4.99 9.31
C GLU A 67 -11.23 -3.55 9.10
N ASP A 68 -12.46 -3.26 9.53
CA ASP A 68 -13.01 -1.90 9.44
C ASP A 68 -12.80 -1.17 10.76
N PHE A 69 -12.29 0.06 10.70
CA PHE A 69 -12.01 0.88 11.88
C PHE A 69 -12.69 2.24 11.78
N PRO A 70 -13.14 2.81 12.91
CA PRO A 70 -13.68 4.16 12.93
C PRO A 70 -12.61 5.18 12.55
N THR A 71 -12.96 6.14 11.70
CA THR A 71 -12.03 7.20 11.31
C THR A 71 -11.85 8.25 12.42
N PRO A 72 -10.61 8.57 12.84
CA PRO A 72 -10.38 9.66 13.77
C PRO A 72 -10.58 10.99 13.04
N CYS A 73 -11.55 11.77 13.52
CA CYS A 73 -11.79 13.17 13.15
C CYS A 73 -12.16 13.39 11.66
N ASN A 74 -13.46 13.31 11.34
CA ASN A 74 -14.24 14.32 10.57
C ASN A 74 -15.46 13.79 9.80
N GLU A 75 -15.78 12.50 9.81
CA GLU A 75 -16.92 11.98 9.06
C GLU A 75 -17.71 10.99 9.91
N GLU A 76 -18.71 11.52 10.64
CA GLU A 76 -19.92 10.84 11.13
C GLU A 76 -19.85 9.32 11.38
N GLY A 77 -18.90 8.85 12.20
CA GLY A 77 -18.83 7.45 12.59
C GLY A 77 -18.66 6.46 11.43
N GLU A 78 -18.12 6.91 10.29
CA GLU A 78 -17.85 6.02 9.17
C GLU A 78 -16.62 5.15 9.49
N GLU A 79 -16.80 3.84 9.35
CA GLU A 79 -15.71 2.88 9.39
C GLU A 79 -15.06 2.75 8.01
N LYS A 80 -13.73 2.69 7.99
CA LYS A 80 -12.95 2.50 6.76
C LYS A 80 -12.10 1.23 6.88
N PRO A 81 -11.88 0.51 5.78
CA PRO A 81 -11.03 -0.66 5.80
C PRO A 81 -9.58 -0.27 6.08
N ALA A 82 -8.95 -1.06 6.93
CA ALA A 82 -7.56 -0.96 7.33
C ALA A 82 -6.91 -2.35 7.32
N ILE A 83 -5.59 -2.38 7.20
CA ILE A 83 -4.79 -3.60 7.29
C ILE A 83 -4.13 -3.69 8.65
N VAL A 84 -4.27 -4.84 9.31
CA VAL A 84 -3.64 -5.13 10.60
C VAL A 84 -2.34 -5.89 10.36
N CYS A 85 -1.20 -5.28 10.72
CA CYS A 85 0.10 -5.93 10.53
C CYS A 85 0.19 -7.23 11.34
N PRO A 86 0.57 -8.38 10.74
CA PRO A 86 0.54 -9.69 11.40
C PRO A 86 1.62 -9.85 12.48
N TRP A 87 2.59 -8.93 12.59
CA TRP A 87 3.65 -9.02 13.58
C TRP A 87 3.29 -8.37 14.92
N HIS A 88 2.86 -7.11 14.89
CA HIS A 88 2.65 -6.29 16.09
C HIS A 88 1.33 -5.50 16.07
N ALA A 89 0.41 -5.87 15.17
CA ALA A 89 -0.92 -5.27 15.03
C ALA A 89 -0.94 -3.75 14.80
N TRP A 90 0.14 -3.17 14.27
CA TRP A 90 0.07 -1.81 13.74
C TRP A 90 -0.88 -1.79 12.56
N THR A 91 -1.87 -0.90 12.64
CA THR A 91 -3.01 -0.89 11.74
C THR A 91 -3.02 0.37 10.90
N PHE A 92 -3.27 0.23 9.58
CA PHE A 92 -3.21 1.35 8.64
C PHE A 92 -4.42 1.37 7.71
N PHE A 93 -5.07 2.53 7.59
CA PHE A 93 -6.17 2.71 6.65
C PHE A 93 -5.73 2.51 5.21
N LEU A 94 -6.49 1.74 4.42
CA LEU A 94 -6.10 1.41 3.05
C LEU A 94 -6.14 2.62 2.10
N HIS A 95 -7.07 3.55 2.32
CA HIS A 95 -7.32 4.67 1.41
C HIS A 95 -6.22 5.76 1.48
N ASN A 96 -5.59 5.92 2.64
CA ASN A 96 -4.62 7.00 2.86
C ASN A 96 -3.32 6.53 3.53
N GLY A 97 -3.23 5.29 4.03
CA GLY A 97 -2.04 4.73 4.68
C GLY A 97 -1.76 5.23 6.09
N LEU A 98 -2.63 6.05 6.68
CA LEU A 98 -2.43 6.58 8.04
C LEU A 98 -2.66 5.49 9.09
N GLN A 99 -1.85 5.52 10.14
CA GLN A 99 -2.02 4.65 11.30
C GLN A 99 -3.35 4.94 12.00
N VAL A 100 -4.08 3.89 12.36
CA VAL A 100 -5.42 4.00 12.96
C VAL A 100 -5.35 4.48 14.41
N ASP A 101 -4.46 3.88 15.21
CA ASP A 101 -4.43 4.07 16.67
C ASP A 101 -3.69 5.33 17.14
N VAL A 102 -3.35 6.25 16.24
CA VAL A 102 -2.65 7.49 16.56
C VAL A 102 -3.42 8.68 15.99
N PRO A 103 -3.89 9.63 16.83
CA PRO A 103 -4.49 10.87 16.34
C PRO A 103 -3.54 11.57 15.37
N GLN A 104 -4.06 12.10 14.26
CA GLN A 104 -3.21 12.69 13.22
C GLN A 104 -2.40 13.88 13.74
N GLU A 105 -3.00 14.68 14.64
CA GLU A 105 -2.35 15.79 15.31
C GLU A 105 -1.20 15.37 16.24
N GLU A 106 -1.13 14.10 16.64
CA GLU A 106 -0.07 13.56 17.50
C GLU A 106 1.12 12.97 16.71
N GLY A 107 1.01 12.90 15.37
CA GLY A 107 2.14 12.55 14.49
C GLY A 107 2.36 11.03 14.32
N GLY A 108 1.30 10.29 14.00
CA GLY A 108 1.37 8.87 13.68
C GLY A 108 2.16 8.54 12.41
N GLU A 109 2.51 7.26 12.27
CA GLU A 109 3.21 6.76 11.09
C GLU A 109 2.27 6.61 9.89
N LYS A 110 2.85 6.56 8.69
CA LYS A 110 2.11 6.42 7.45
C LYS A 110 2.81 5.47 6.49
N ILE A 111 2.04 4.60 5.85
CA ILE A 111 2.51 3.81 4.71
C ILE A 111 2.20 4.49 3.39
N GLU A 112 3.06 4.26 2.39
CA GLU A 112 2.83 4.71 1.03
C GLU A 112 1.62 4.00 0.43
N THR A 113 0.76 4.77 -0.24
CA THR A 113 -0.36 4.27 -1.05
C THR A 113 -0.11 4.55 -2.52
N PHE A 114 -0.61 3.68 -3.39
CA PHE A 114 -0.37 3.73 -4.82
C PHE A 114 -1.70 3.88 -5.57
N GLU A 115 -1.69 4.65 -6.65
CA GLU A 115 -2.86 4.78 -7.53
C GLU A 115 -3.16 3.43 -8.19
N THR A 116 -4.43 3.04 -8.19
CA THR A 116 -4.95 1.84 -8.85
C THR A 116 -5.89 2.21 -10.00
N LYS A 117 -6.02 1.32 -10.99
CA LYS A 117 -7.10 1.36 -11.98
C LYS A 117 -7.37 -0.01 -12.57
N LEU A 118 -8.62 -0.24 -13.00
CA LEU A 118 -8.96 -1.38 -13.83
C LEU A 118 -8.66 -1.06 -15.31
N LYS A 119 -7.92 -1.92 -15.98
CA LYS A 119 -7.68 -1.82 -17.43
C LYS A 119 -7.63 -3.23 -18.04
N ASP A 120 -8.42 -3.47 -19.07
CA ASP A 120 -8.44 -4.74 -19.82
C ASP A 120 -8.57 -5.97 -18.90
N GLY A 121 -9.46 -5.87 -17.89
CA GLY A 121 -9.71 -6.94 -16.92
C GLY A 121 -8.63 -7.11 -15.83
N HIS A 122 -7.62 -6.24 -15.79
CA HIS A 122 -6.53 -6.31 -14.82
C HIS A 122 -6.50 -5.10 -13.89
N ILE A 123 -6.15 -5.35 -12.63
CA ILE A 123 -5.81 -4.30 -11.68
C ILE A 123 -4.41 -3.82 -12.00
N MET A 124 -4.29 -2.52 -12.27
CA MET A 124 -3.02 -1.85 -12.57
C MET A 124 -2.64 -0.96 -11.39
N VAL A 125 -1.37 -0.98 -11.01
CA VAL A 125 -0.81 -0.13 -9.95
C VAL A 125 0.21 0.83 -10.56
N LYS A 126 0.13 2.11 -10.21
CA LYS A 126 1.12 3.12 -10.63
C LYS A 126 2.28 3.11 -9.66
N VAL A 127 3.46 2.77 -10.15
CA VAL A 127 4.68 2.64 -9.34
C VAL A 127 5.74 3.59 -9.85
N THR A 128 6.56 4.08 -8.93
CA THR A 128 7.69 4.96 -9.24
C THR A 128 8.98 4.25 -8.90
N THR A 129 9.80 3.94 -9.91
CA THR A 129 11.08 3.25 -9.72
C THR A 129 12.23 4.22 -9.88
N LYS A 130 13.21 4.12 -8.97
CA LYS A 130 14.52 4.79 -9.10
C LYS A 130 15.48 3.83 -9.79
N LYS A 131 16.08 4.27 -10.89
CA LYS A 131 17.13 3.51 -11.56
C LYS A 131 18.43 4.29 -11.50
N ALA A 132 19.48 3.67 -10.97
CA ALA A 132 20.83 4.22 -11.08
C ALA A 132 21.20 4.35 -12.56
N VAL A 133 21.74 5.49 -12.94
CA VAL A 133 22.31 5.71 -14.25
C VAL A 133 23.77 6.12 -14.09
N ASP A 134 24.63 5.39 -14.78
CA ASP A 134 26.03 5.74 -14.91
C ASP A 134 26.14 6.72 -16.10
N PHE A 135 26.83 7.85 -15.89
CA PHE A 135 27.15 8.83 -16.94
C PHE A 135 28.54 8.58 -17.53
#